data_AF-A0A821GWS1-F1
#
_entry.id   AF-A0A821GWS1-F1
#
_cell.length_a   1.000
_cell.length_b   1.000
_cell.length_c   1.000
_cell.angle_alpha   90.00
_cell.angle_beta   90.00
_cell.angle_gamma   90.00
#
_symmetry.space_group_name_H-M   'P 1'
#
loop_
_entity.id
_entity.type
_entity.pdbx_description
1 polymer ?
#
loop_
_entity_poly.entity_id
_entity_poly.type
_entity_poly.pdbx_seq_one_letter_code
_entity_poly.pdbx_strand_id
1 'polypeptide(L)'
;TNLIIYCGRRLFCNPSFRFFIQTEFDSLDKVSPSLSLMTTSINCQYSVETLLDDLRQQVFQRVQPNFYKRKLSILRLILICQQRIKLIDSFLKLNSIS
;
A
#
# COMPACT_ATOMS: atom_id res chain seq x y z
N THR A 1 5.21 5.30 -24.29
CA THR A 1 6.05 6.26 -23.52
C THR A 1 5.47 7.63 -23.75
N ASN A 2 5.06 8.32 -22.69
CA ASN A 2 4.36 9.60 -22.83
C ASN A 2 5.36 10.74 -22.79
N LEU A 3 5.33 11.61 -23.80
CA LEU A 3 6.11 12.84 -23.81
C LEU A 3 5.37 13.89 -22.96
N ILE A 4 6.02 14.44 -21.94
CA ILE A 4 5.50 15.52 -21.10
C ILE A 4 6.37 16.77 -21.25
N ILE A 5 5.78 17.95 -21.08
CA ILE A 5 6.52 19.21 -21.04
C ILE A 5 6.57 19.68 -19.60
N TYR A 6 7.78 19.88 -19.07
CA TYR A 6 8.01 20.36 -17.72
C TYR A 6 9.07 21.45 -17.73
N CYS A 7 8.76 22.62 -17.17
CA CYS A 7 9.63 23.81 -17.17
C CYS A 7 10.22 24.12 -18.57
N GLY A 8 9.42 24.00 -19.62
CA GLY A 8 9.84 24.24 -21.01
C GLY A 8 10.68 23.14 -21.65
N ARG A 9 10.98 22.04 -20.94
CA ARG A 9 11.73 20.89 -21.46
C ARG A 9 10.80 19.72 -21.76
N ARG A 10 11.10 19.00 -22.85
CA ARG A 10 10.40 17.77 -23.22
C ARG A 10 11.04 16.59 -22.49
N LEU A 11 10.25 15.87 -21.71
CA LEU A 11 10.66 14.70 -20.95
C LEU A 11 9.92 13.47 -21.46
N PHE A 12 10.63 12.38 -21.68
CA PHE A 12 10.01 11.08 -21.92
C PHE A 12 9.73 10.42 -20.57
N CYS A 13 8.45 10.28 -20.23
CA CYS A 13 8.04 9.67 -18.98
C CYS A 13 7.99 8.16 -19.13
N ASN A 14 8.62 7.44 -18.20
CA ASN A 14 8.52 6.00 -18.09
C ASN A 14 7.05 5.63 -17.75
N PRO A 15 6.41 4.68 -18.45
CA PRO A 15 5.02 4.28 -18.17
C PRO A 15 4.79 3.78 -16.73
N SER A 16 5.83 3.33 -16.04
CA SER A 16 5.76 2.90 -14.64
C SER A 16 6.10 4.01 -13.63
N PHE A 17 6.41 5.22 -14.08
CA PHE A 17 6.71 6.33 -13.18
C PHE A 17 5.48 6.71 -12.37
N ARG A 18 5.66 6.87 -11.05
CA ARG A 18 4.63 7.34 -10.11
C ARG A 18 5.19 8.46 -9.27
N PHE A 19 4.37 9.47 -9.01
CA PHE A 19 4.71 10.62 -8.20
C PHE A 19 3.75 10.70 -7.02
N PHE A 20 4.29 10.85 -5.82
CA PHE A 20 3.52 10.93 -4.58
C PHE A 20 3.94 12.20 -3.84
N ILE A 21 2.96 12.89 -3.25
CA ILE A 21 3.18 14.05 -2.38
C ILE A 21 2.73 13.63 -0.98
N GLN A 22 3.56 13.89 0.02
CA GLN A 22 3.23 13.69 1.43
C GLN A 22 3.31 15.02 2.15
N THR A 23 2.31 15.31 2.98
CA THR A 23 2.27 16.49 3.86
C THR A 23 2.13 16.03 5.31
N GLU A 24 2.75 16.76 6.23
CA GLU A 24 2.85 16.34 7.65
C GLU A 24 1.58 16.66 8.48
N PHE A 25 0.62 17.41 7.94
CA PHE A 25 -0.58 17.86 8.66
C PHE A 25 -1.84 17.84 7.79
N ASP A 26 -3.02 17.95 8.43
CA ASP A 26 -4.33 18.23 7.82
C ASP A 26 -4.30 19.55 7.05
N SER A 27 -3.62 19.52 5.91
CA SER A 27 -3.41 20.66 5.05
C SER A 27 -4.09 20.44 3.71
N LEU A 28 -5.18 19.67 3.67
CA LEU A 28 -6.11 19.68 2.54
C LEU A 28 -6.51 21.12 2.20
N ASP A 29 -6.64 21.97 3.22
CA ASP A 29 -6.93 23.41 3.09
C ASP A 29 -5.80 24.21 2.40
N LYS A 30 -4.57 23.70 2.35
CA LYS A 30 -3.43 24.32 1.66
C LYS A 30 -3.22 23.77 0.25
N VAL A 31 -3.96 22.72 -0.11
CA VAL A 31 -3.91 22.14 -1.45
C VAL A 31 -4.90 22.91 -2.33
N SER A 32 -4.42 23.40 -3.48
CA SER A 32 -5.32 24.09 -4.41
C SER A 32 -6.44 23.15 -4.89
N PRO A 33 -7.68 23.62 -5.10
CA PRO A 33 -8.77 22.78 -5.58
C PRO A 33 -8.42 22.05 -6.88
N SER A 34 -7.64 22.69 -7.76
CA SER A 34 -7.12 22.09 -8.99
C SER A 34 -6.22 20.88 -8.75
N LEU A 35 -5.35 20.93 -7.75
CA LEU A 35 -4.47 19.83 -7.41
C LEU A 35 -5.26 18.73 -6.71
N SER A 36 -6.18 19.09 -5.80
CA SER A 36 -7.06 18.13 -5.13
C SER A 36 -7.92 17.32 -6.11
N LEU A 37 -8.41 17.91 -7.19
CA LEU A 37 -9.20 17.19 -8.22
C LEU A 37 -8.35 16.24 -9.07
N MET A 38 -7.06 16.56 -9.25
CA MET A 38 -6.12 15.81 -10.07
C MET A 38 -5.38 14.72 -9.28
N THR A 39 -5.53 14.70 -7.96
CA THR A 39 -4.82 13.78 -7.05
C THR A 39 -5.79 12.96 -6.23
N THR A 40 -5.42 11.72 -5.90
CA THR A 40 -6.12 10.90 -4.91
C THR A 40 -5.54 11.16 -3.52
N SER A 41 -6.30 11.84 -2.65
CA SER A 41 -5.89 12.06 -1.26
C SER A 41 -5.98 10.76 -0.45
N ILE A 42 -4.90 10.41 0.24
CA ILE A 42 -4.88 9.29 1.19
C ILE A 42 -4.70 9.89 2.59
N ASN A 43 -5.70 9.70 3.45
CA ASN A 43 -5.58 10.13 4.84
C ASN A 43 -4.80 9.06 5.62
N CYS A 44 -3.56 9.41 6.01
CA CYS A 44 -2.68 8.55 6.80
C CYS A 44 -2.83 8.78 8.32
N GLN A 45 -3.86 9.50 8.76
CA GLN A 45 -4.10 9.72 10.18
C GLN A 45 -4.42 8.43 10.93
N TYR A 46 -3.90 8.35 12.16
CA TYR A 46 -4.28 7.33 13.10
C TYR A 46 -5.67 7.62 13.67
N SER A 47 -6.64 6.75 13.41
CA SER A 47 -7.90 6.76 14.15
C SER A 47 -7.68 6.19 15.56
N VAL A 48 -8.58 6.52 16.50
CA VAL A 48 -8.56 5.94 17.86
C VAL A 48 -8.54 4.41 17.80
N GLU A 49 -9.27 3.82 16.88
CA GLU A 49 -9.32 2.37 16.66
C GLU A 49 -7.96 1.81 16.23
N THR A 50 -7.30 2.45 15.25
CA THR A 50 -5.96 2.01 14.82
C THR A 50 -4.92 2.12 15.93
N LEU A 51 -4.99 3.17 16.76
CA LEU A 51 -4.11 3.32 17.92
C LEU A 51 -4.34 2.23 18.97
N LEU A 52 -5.61 1.90 19.25
CA LEU A 52 -5.96 0.83 20.19
C LEU A 52 -5.46 -0.53 19.69
N ASP A 53 -5.58 -0.80 18.39
CA ASP A 53 -5.09 -2.05 17.81
C ASP A 53 -3.57 -2.13 17.83
N ASP A 54 -2.86 -1.04 17.55
CA ASP A 54 -1.39 -0.98 17.68
C ASP A 54 -0.96 -1.21 19.13
N LEU A 55 -1.62 -0.56 20.09
CA LEU A 55 -1.36 -0.77 21.51
C LEU A 55 -1.61 -2.23 21.93
N ARG A 56 -2.73 -2.82 21.51
CA ARG A 56 -3.02 -4.25 21.77
C ARG A 56 -1.94 -5.16 21.19
N GLN A 57 -1.45 -4.86 19.99
CA GLN A 57 -0.37 -5.64 19.38
C GLN A 57 0.93 -5.52 20.18
N GLN A 58 1.31 -4.31 20.58
CA GLN A 58 2.50 -4.07 21.40
C GLN A 58 2.41 -4.75 22.77
N VAL A 59 1.25 -4.67 23.43
CA VAL A 59 0.98 -5.35 24.69
C VAL A 59 1.07 -6.87 24.51
N PHE A 60 0.44 -7.42 23.47
CA PHE A 60 0.47 -8.86 23.20
C PHE A 60 1.92 -9.35 22.94
N GLN A 61 2.72 -8.58 22.20
CA GLN A 61 4.13 -8.88 21.98
C GLN A 61 4.93 -8.95 23.29
N ARG A 62 4.65 -8.04 24.25
CA ARG A 62 5.37 -7.98 25.53
C ARG A 62 4.89 -9.05 26.52
N VAL A 63 3.58 -9.27 26.63
CA VAL A 63 2.98 -10.18 27.61
C VAL A 63 3.11 -11.64 27.18
N GLN A 64 3.00 -11.94 25.88
CA GLN A 64 3.04 -13.30 25.34
C GLN A 64 3.94 -13.38 24.08
N PRO A 65 5.26 -13.14 24.21
CA PRO A 65 6.16 -13.01 23.06
C PRO A 65 6.24 -14.28 22.20
N ASN A 66 6.15 -15.46 22.80
CA ASN A 66 6.20 -16.73 22.07
C ASN A 66 4.97 -16.94 21.19
N PHE A 67 3.77 -16.63 21.70
CA PHE A 67 2.54 -16.68 20.91
C PHE A 67 2.52 -15.60 19.84
N TYR A 68 3.02 -14.40 20.12
CA TYR A 68 3.17 -13.34 19.13
C TYR A 68 4.07 -13.77 17.95
N LYS A 69 5.25 -14.35 18.24
CA LYS A 69 6.13 -14.92 17.20
C LYS A 69 5.43 -16.01 16.39
N ARG A 70 4.72 -16.92 17.05
CA ARG A 70 3.96 -17.99 16.37
C ARG A 70 2.86 -17.42 15.47
N LYS A 71 2.12 -16.41 15.93
CA LYS A 71 1.13 -15.67 15.14
C LYS A 71 1.77 -15.11 13.87
N LEU A 72 2.91 -14.44 13.97
CA LEU A 72 3.62 -13.89 12.81
C LEU A 72 4.05 -14.98 11.82
N SER A 73 4.56 -16.12 12.30
CA SER A 73 4.93 -17.25 11.43
C SER A 73 3.72 -17.80 10.68
N ILE A 74 2.58 -17.95 11.35
CA ILE A 74 1.33 -18.41 10.72
C ILE A 74 0.86 -17.42 9.67
N LEU A 75 0.88 -16.10 9.96
CA LEU A 75 0.49 -15.07 8.99
C LEU A 75 1.37 -15.10 7.73
N ARG A 76 2.69 -15.31 7.88
CA ARG A 76 3.59 -15.48 6.74
C ARG A 76 3.25 -16.71 5.91
N LEU A 77 2.95 -17.84 6.54
CA LEU A 77 2.54 -19.06 5.83
C LEU A 77 1.23 -18.84 5.06
N ILE A 78 0.25 -18.16 5.66
CA ILE A 78 -1.01 -17.82 4.98
C ILE A 78 -0.74 -17.00 3.71
N LEU A 79 0.11 -15.96 3.80
CA LEU A 79 0.48 -15.14 2.64
C LEU A 79 1.15 -15.96 1.53
N ILE A 80 2.06 -16.86 1.89
CA ILE A 80 2.73 -17.76 0.92
C ILE A 80 1.70 -18.68 0.26
N CYS A 81 0.79 -19.27 1.03
CA CYS A 81 -0.26 -20.13 0.49
C CYS A 81 -1.17 -19.37 -0.47
N GLN A 82 -1.58 -18.14 -0.13
CA GLN A 82 -2.38 -17.29 -1.02
C GLN A 82 -1.65 -16.98 -2.33
N GLN A 83 -0.35 -16.68 -2.29
CA GLN A 83 0.46 -16.47 -3.49
C GLN A 83 0.54 -17.72 -4.35
N ARG A 84 0.78 -18.90 -3.74
CA ARG A 84 0.82 -20.17 -4.46
C ARG A 84 -0.51 -20.52 -5.11
N ILE A 85 -1.63 -20.30 -4.42
CA ILE A 85 -2.97 -20.51 -4.98
C ILE A 85 -3.16 -19.61 -6.21
N LYS A 86 -2.79 -18.33 -6.14
CA LYS A 86 -2.87 -17.42 -7.30
C LYS A 86 -2.02 -17.88 -8.48
N LEU A 87 -0.82 -18.42 -8.22
CA LEU A 87 0.02 -18.98 -9.27
C LEU A 87 -0.65 -20.20 -9.92
N ILE A 88 -1.13 -21.15 -9.13
CA ILE A 88 -1.82 -22.34 -9.64
C ILE A 88 -3.05 -21.96 -10.47
N ASP A 89 -3.87 -21.03 -9.97
CA ASP A 89 -5.03 -20.52 -10.70
C ASP A 89 -4.64 -19.88 -12.04
N SER A 90 -3.54 -19.11 -12.08
CA SER A 90 -3.02 -18.55 -13.33
C SER A 90 -2.52 -19.63 -14.30
N PHE A 91 -1.87 -20.68 -13.81
CA PHE A 91 -1.44 -21.83 -14.64
C PHE A 91 -2.63 -22.60 -15.22
N LEU A 92 -3.65 -22.86 -14.41
CA LEU A 92 -4.86 -23.55 -14.88
C LEU A 92 -5.60 -22.74 -15.94
N LYS A 93 -5.73 -21.42 -15.75
CA LYS A 93 -6.35 -20.52 -16.74
C LYS A 93 -5.60 -20.49 -18.06
N LEU A 94 -4.28 -20.51 -18.04
CA LEU A 94 -3.45 -20.57 -19.26
C LEU A 94 -3.64 -21.90 -19.99
N ASN A 95 -3.69 -23.01 -19.25
CA ASN A 95 -3.82 -24.35 -19.83
C ASN A 95 -5.25 -24.73 -20.23
N SER A 96 -6.27 -23.98 -19.81
CA SER A 96 -7.65 -24.14 -20.29
C SER A 96 -7.95 -23.41 -21.60
N ILE A 97 -7.00 -22.59 -22.08
CA ILE A 97 -7.10 -21.81 -23.33
C ILE A 97 -6.30 -22.49 -24.47
N SER A 98 -5.52 -23.53 -24.17
CA SER A 98 -4.85 -24.44 -25.13
C SER A 98 -5.64 -25.73 -25.30
#